data_AF-A0A7S0VLM4-F1
#
_entry.id   AF-A0A7S0VLM4-F1
#
_cell.length_a   1.000
_cell.length_b   1.000
_cell.length_c   1.000
_cell.angle_alpha   90.00
_cell.angle_beta   90.00
_cell.angle_gamma   90.00
#
_symmetry.space_group_name_H-M   'P 1'
#
loop_
_entity.id
_entity.type
_entity.pdbx_description
1 polymer ?
#
loop_
_entity_poly.entity_id
_entity_poly.type
_entity_poly.pdbx_seq_one_letter_code
_entity_poly.pdbx_strand_id
1 'polypeptide(L)'
;GRGSAAMGYNDSKLAMILFAREFNRRMAAAGRSVSAAAVNPGFVSSDIWRQVEDLPLVGWAAAPIYRVVLKGLALSPKDGSMPSVYASTQDLKGRDYFSPYFVLQPRLLTSILGAGWWYPMEMMGP
;
A
#
# COMPACT_ATOMS: atom_id res chain seq x y z
N GLY A 1 -27.87 1.15 2.97
CA GLY A 1 -27.00 0.67 1.88
C GLY A 1 -25.60 0.49 2.41
N ARG A 2 -25.05 -0.73 2.40
CA ARG A 2 -23.63 -0.95 2.70
C ARG A 2 -22.97 -1.26 1.37
N GLY A 3 -21.90 -0.53 1.05
CA GLY A 3 -21.03 -0.86 -0.09
C GLY A 3 -20.47 -2.27 0.04
N SER A 4 -20.03 -2.87 -1.07
CA SER A 4 -19.39 -4.18 -1.04
C SER A 4 -18.16 -4.18 -0.11
N ALA A 5 -17.77 -5.34 0.40
CA ALA A 5 -16.59 -5.47 1.28
C ALA A 5 -15.32 -4.87 0.66
N ALA A 6 -15.17 -4.98 -0.67
CA ALA A 6 -14.08 -4.35 -1.42
C ALA A 6 -14.13 -2.81 -1.37
N MET A 7 -15.32 -2.20 -1.49
CA MET A 7 -15.45 -0.74 -1.38
C MET A 7 -15.14 -0.26 0.04
N GLY A 8 -15.63 -0.96 1.07
CA GLY A 8 -15.32 -0.60 2.46
C GLY A 8 -13.83 -0.73 2.81
N TYR A 9 -13.16 -1.74 2.25
CA TYR A 9 -11.70 -1.88 2.35
C TYR A 9 -10.97 -0.72 1.67
N ASN A 10 -11.37 -0.36 0.46
CA ASN A 10 -10.78 0.76 -0.28
C ASN A 10 -10.96 2.09 0.45
N ASP A 11 -12.15 2.36 1.00
CA ASP A 11 -12.44 3.56 1.79
C ASP A 11 -11.57 3.60 3.04
N SER A 12 -11.41 2.46 3.73
CA SER A 12 -10.55 2.35 4.91
C SER A 12 -9.08 2.63 4.58
N LYS A 13 -8.57 2.08 3.47
CA LYS A 13 -7.19 2.34 3.04
C LYS A 13 -6.97 3.78 2.59
N LEU A 14 -7.95 4.39 1.93
CA LEU A 14 -7.92 5.82 1.62
C LEU A 14 -7.91 6.67 2.90
N ALA A 15 -8.73 6.32 3.89
CA ALA A 15 -8.77 7.00 5.18
C ALA A 15 -7.41 6.95 5.90
N MET A 16 -6.68 5.84 5.83
CA MET A 16 -5.32 5.74 6.38
C MET A 16 -4.34 6.72 5.72
N ILE A 17 -4.41 6.90 4.40
CA ILE A 17 -3.58 7.88 3.68
C ILE A 17 -3.90 9.31 4.13
N LEU A 18 -5.20 9.64 4.19
CA LEU A 18 -5.66 10.95 4.64
C LEU A 18 -5.28 11.22 6.10
N PHE A 19 -5.35 10.20 6.96
CA PHE A 19 -4.93 10.26 8.35
C PHE A 19 -3.46 10.64 8.48
N ALA A 20 -2.55 9.98 7.77
CA ALA A 20 -1.13 10.30 7.82
C ALA A 20 -0.85 11.76 7.43
N ARG A 21 -1.51 12.25 6.37
CA ARG A 21 -1.41 13.64 5.91
C ARG A 21 -1.91 14.63 6.96
N GLU A 22 -3.10 14.40 7.51
CA GLU A 22 -3.71 15.31 8.49
C GLU A 22 -2.95 15.28 9.83
N PHE A 23 -2.43 14.11 10.21
CA PHE A 23 -1.56 13.96 11.37
C PHE A 23 -0.31 14.84 11.22
N ASN A 24 0.39 14.77 10.09
CA ASN A 24 1.54 15.66 9.82
C ASN A 24 1.17 17.14 9.93
N ARG A 25 0.07 17.54 9.28
CA ARG A 25 -0.39 18.93 9.29
C ARG A 25 -0.64 19.43 10.72
N ARG A 26 -1.26 18.60 11.56
CA ARG A 26 -1.55 18.93 12.97
C ARG A 26 -0.30 18.94 13.84
N MET A 27 0.61 17.98 13.66
CA MET A 27 1.88 17.94 14.41
C MET A 27 2.75 19.15 14.09
N ALA A 28 2.85 19.54 12.81
CA ALA A 28 3.56 20.74 12.39
C ALA A 28 2.92 22.02 12.97
N ALA A 29 1.59 22.15 12.89
CA ALA A 29 0.87 23.29 13.47
C ALA A 29 1.03 23.39 15.01
N ALA A 30 1.25 22.26 15.68
CA ALA A 30 1.52 22.18 17.11
C ALA A 30 3.03 22.30 17.46
N GLY A 31 3.90 22.56 16.48
CA GLY A 31 5.35 22.68 16.68
C GLY A 31 6.04 21.38 17.11
N ARG A 32 5.45 20.21 16.80
CA ARG A 32 6.01 18.90 17.14
C ARG A 32 6.93 18.41 16.03
N SER A 33 8.07 17.83 16.41
CA SER A 33 9.06 17.21 15.51
C SER A 33 8.69 15.79 15.07
N VAL A 34 7.40 15.42 15.12
CA VAL A 34 6.92 14.09 14.74
C VAL A 34 6.31 14.17 13.34
N SER A 35 6.71 13.26 12.47
CA SER A 35 6.19 13.10 11.12
C SER A 35 5.60 11.69 10.90
N ALA A 36 4.81 11.55 9.84
CA ALA A 36 4.17 10.32 9.41
C ALA A 36 4.25 10.20 7.89
N ALA A 37 4.26 8.98 7.37
CA ALA A 37 4.12 8.71 5.95
C ALA A 37 3.09 7.61 5.74
N ALA A 38 2.45 7.63 4.57
CA ALA A 38 1.64 6.51 4.14
C ALA A 38 2.54 5.50 3.41
N VAL A 39 2.36 4.21 3.69
CA VAL A 39 3.17 3.15 3.09
C VAL A 39 2.25 2.04 2.59
N ASN A 40 2.50 1.58 1.37
CA ASN A 40 1.86 0.42 0.77
C ASN A 40 2.92 -0.67 0.58
N PRO A 41 2.77 -1.85 1.20
CA PRO A 41 3.73 -2.95 1.08
C PRO A 41 3.63 -3.69 -0.27
N GLY A 42 2.67 -3.33 -1.11
CA GLY A 42 2.38 -4.05 -2.34
C GLY A 42 1.56 -5.33 -2.10
N PHE A 43 1.57 -6.21 -3.10
CA PHE A 43 0.85 -7.47 -3.10
C PHE A 43 1.78 -8.52 -2.49
N VAL A 44 1.77 -8.59 -1.15
CA VAL A 44 2.66 -9.48 -0.39
C VAL A 44 2.03 -10.86 -0.24
N SER A 45 2.84 -11.90 -0.44
CA SER A 45 2.51 -13.29 -0.16
C SER A 45 2.36 -13.47 1.36
N SER A 46 1.16 -13.21 1.85
CA SER A 46 0.80 -13.27 3.26
C SER A 46 -0.54 -13.99 3.41
N ASP A 47 -0.83 -14.45 4.62
CA ASP A 47 -2.01 -15.24 4.96
C ASP A 47 -3.37 -14.53 4.77
N ILE A 48 -3.36 -13.28 4.31
CA ILE A 48 -4.53 -12.43 4.11
C ILE A 48 -5.39 -12.94 2.93
N TRP A 49 -4.80 -13.74 2.03
CA TRP A 49 -5.50 -14.31 0.87
C TRP A 49 -6.31 -15.57 1.17
N ARG A 50 -6.29 -16.10 2.40
CA ARG A 50 -7.04 -17.32 2.76
C ARG A 50 -8.55 -17.20 2.54
N GLN A 51 -9.11 -15.98 2.59
CA GLN A 51 -10.54 -15.73 2.32
C GLN A 51 -10.86 -15.50 0.83
N VAL A 52 -9.85 -15.25 0.00
CA VAL A 52 -9.99 -15.17 -1.47
C VAL A 52 -10.13 -16.57 -2.08
N GLU A 53 -9.84 -17.61 -1.30
CA GLU A 53 -10.06 -19.01 -1.65
C GLU A 53 -11.54 -19.37 -1.90
N ASP A 54 -12.47 -18.58 -1.35
CA ASP A 54 -13.93 -18.80 -1.48
C ASP A 54 -14.57 -17.93 -2.57
N LEU A 55 -13.80 -17.25 -3.42
CA LEU A 55 -14.36 -16.44 -4.51
C LEU A 55 -15.03 -17.34 -5.57
N PRO A 56 -16.36 -17.30 -5.72
CA PRO A 56 -17.11 -18.15 -6.65
C PRO A 56 -16.86 -17.81 -8.13
N LEU A 57 -16.05 -16.78 -8.40
CA LEU A 57 -15.72 -16.27 -9.73
C LEU A 57 -14.69 -17.13 -10.47
N VAL A 58 -13.85 -17.88 -9.75
CA VAL A 58 -12.88 -18.80 -10.35
C VAL A 58 -13.41 -20.21 -10.14
N GLY A 59 -13.96 -20.82 -11.19
CA GLY A 59 -14.44 -22.21 -11.11
C GLY A 59 -13.37 -23.13 -10.52
N TRP A 60 -13.78 -24.15 -9.76
CA TRP A 60 -12.91 -25.05 -8.98
C TRP A 60 -11.70 -25.60 -9.75
N ALA A 61 -11.83 -25.78 -11.06
CA ALA A 61 -10.76 -26.25 -11.95
C ALA A 61 -9.65 -25.22 -12.25
N ALA A 62 -9.97 -23.92 -12.22
CA ALA A 62 -9.02 -22.83 -12.48
C ALA A 62 -8.37 -22.26 -11.21
N ALA A 63 -8.93 -22.57 -10.04
CA ALA A 63 -8.41 -22.16 -8.73
C ALA A 63 -6.93 -22.51 -8.50
N PRO A 64 -6.40 -23.72 -8.83
CA PRO A 64 -4.99 -24.02 -8.60
C PRO A 64 -4.04 -23.22 -9.49
N ILE A 65 -4.39 -23.01 -10.76
CA ILE A 65 -3.59 -22.20 -11.70
C ILE A 65 -3.57 -20.74 -11.23
N TYR A 66 -4.73 -20.21 -10.85
CA TYR A 66 -4.85 -18.85 -10.32
C TYR A 66 -4.03 -18.65 -9.04
N ARG A 67 -4.02 -19.63 -8.13
CA ARG A 67 -3.17 -19.62 -6.92
C ARG A 67 -1.68 -19.56 -7.25
N VAL A 68 -1.22 -20.34 -8.23
CA VAL A 68 0.20 -20.34 -8.65
C VAL A 68 0.57 -19.00 -9.28
N VAL A 69 -0.28 -18.47 -10.16
CA VAL A 69 -0.05 -17.16 -10.80
C VAL A 69 -0.02 -16.03 -9.77
N LEU A 70 -0.98 -15.98 -8.85
CA LEU A 70 -0.98 -14.97 -7.79
C LEU A 70 0.24 -15.11 -6.89
N LYS A 71 0.61 -16.32 -6.45
CA LYS A 71 1.82 -16.52 -5.65
C LYS A 71 3.08 -16.10 -6.40
N GLY A 72 3.16 -16.32 -7.71
CA GLY A 72 4.28 -15.89 -8.55
C GLY A 72 4.38 -14.38 -8.75
N LEU A 73 3.26 -13.65 -8.62
CA LEU A 73 3.22 -12.19 -8.69
C LEU A 73 3.36 -11.51 -7.31
N ALA A 74 3.37 -12.30 -6.23
CA ALA A 74 3.39 -11.80 -4.87
C ALA A 74 4.83 -11.52 -4.40
N LEU A 75 5.01 -10.35 -3.79
CA LEU A 75 6.26 -9.99 -3.12
C LEU A 75 6.48 -10.88 -1.90
N SER A 76 7.75 -11.17 -1.60
CA SER A 76 8.09 -11.79 -0.33
C SER A 76 7.79 -10.83 0.83
N PRO A 77 7.57 -11.31 2.07
CA PRO A 77 7.45 -10.43 3.24
C PRO A 77 8.62 -9.47 3.40
N LYS A 78 9.84 -9.90 3.03
CA LYS A 78 11.03 -9.05 3.01
C LYS A 78 10.85 -7.89 2.03
N ASP A 79 10.53 -8.19 0.78
CA ASP A 79 10.35 -7.16 -0.26
C ASP A 79 9.19 -6.21 0.06
N GLY A 80 8.09 -6.75 0.61
CA GLY A 80 6.94 -5.96 1.04
C GLY A 80 7.22 -5.05 2.24
N SER A 81 8.25 -5.35 3.05
CA SER A 81 8.64 -4.51 4.19
C SER A 81 9.52 -3.32 3.80
N MET A 82 10.17 -3.40 2.64
CA MET A 82 11.14 -2.41 2.16
C MET A 82 10.58 -0.98 2.12
N PRO A 83 9.34 -0.71 1.65
CA PRO A 83 8.76 0.63 1.68
C PRO A 83 8.66 1.23 3.09
N SER A 84 8.37 0.41 4.12
CA SER A 84 8.28 0.87 5.51
C SER A 84 9.66 1.17 6.09
N VAL A 85 10.63 0.30 5.84
CA VAL A 85 12.03 0.51 6.26
C VAL A 85 12.58 1.77 5.62
N TYR A 86 12.39 1.94 4.30
CA TYR A 86 12.83 3.13 3.59
C TYR A 86 12.18 4.40 4.14
N ALA A 87 10.85 4.42 4.30
CA ALA A 87 10.14 5.59 4.83
C ALA A 87 10.68 6.04 6.20
N SER A 88 11.10 5.10 7.05
CA SER A 88 11.62 5.39 8.39
C SER A 88 12.98 6.09 8.41
N THR A 89 13.73 6.05 7.30
CA THR A 89 15.06 6.67 7.19
C THR A 89 15.04 8.01 6.46
N GLN A 90 13.90 8.42 5.91
CA GLN A 90 13.78 9.64 5.12
C GLN A 90 13.35 10.84 5.94
N ASP A 91 13.77 12.02 5.50
CA ASP A 91 13.21 13.30 5.96
C ASP A 91 11.86 13.57 5.26
N LEU A 92 10.78 13.19 5.96
CA LEU A 92 9.42 13.22 5.44
C LEU A 92 8.90 14.66 5.23
N LYS A 93 8.29 14.92 4.07
CA LYS A 93 7.69 16.20 3.65
C LYS A 93 6.19 16.30 3.95
N GLY A 94 5.60 15.28 4.58
CA GLY A 94 4.28 15.31 5.18
C GLY A 94 3.13 14.86 4.27
N ARG A 95 3.42 14.59 2.99
CA ARG A 95 2.49 14.00 2.00
C ARG A 95 3.10 12.77 1.32
N ASP A 96 4.15 12.20 1.90
CA ASP A 96 4.91 11.12 1.29
C ASP A 96 4.12 9.82 1.28
N TYR A 97 4.29 9.09 0.18
CA TYR A 97 3.67 7.80 -0.02
C TYR A 97 4.64 6.85 -0.69
N PHE A 98 4.95 5.75 0.01
CA PHE A 98 5.95 4.78 -0.43
C PHE A 98 5.27 3.49 -0.88
N SER A 99 5.64 2.98 -2.06
CA SER A 99 5.04 1.79 -2.69
C SER A 99 6.09 1.08 -3.55
N PRO A 100 6.11 -0.27 -3.58
CA PRO A 100 7.04 -1.02 -4.42
C PRO A 100 6.60 -1.05 -5.90
N TYR A 101 5.37 -0.64 -6.22
CA TYR A 101 4.83 -0.66 -7.59
C TYR A 101 4.48 0.72 -8.11
N PHE A 102 4.62 0.86 -9.44
CA PHE A 102 4.18 2.04 -10.18
C PHE A 102 2.71 2.32 -9.90
N VAL A 103 2.43 3.33 -9.08
CA VAL A 103 1.06 3.77 -8.83
C VAL A 103 0.68 4.80 -9.90
N LEU A 104 -0.14 4.36 -10.85
CA LEU A 104 -0.81 5.27 -11.77
C LEU A 104 -1.71 6.19 -10.96
N GLN A 105 -1.36 7.47 -10.87
CA GLN A 105 -2.11 8.43 -10.08
C GLN A 105 -3.12 9.16 -10.97
N PRO A 106 -4.43 8.89 -10.84
CA PRO A 106 -5.41 9.84 -11.31
C PRO A 106 -5.25 11.16 -10.54
N ARG A 107 -5.64 12.28 -11.16
CA ARG A 107 -5.47 13.65 -10.63
C ARG A 107 -5.87 13.82 -9.15
N LEU A 108 -6.85 13.06 -8.69
CA LEU A 108 -7.31 13.05 -7.30
C LEU A 108 -6.24 12.55 -6.32
N LEU A 109 -5.52 11.48 -6.64
CA LEU A 109 -4.45 10.96 -5.78
C LEU A 109 -3.25 11.92 -5.77
N THR A 110 -2.97 12.61 -6.87
CA THR A 110 -1.92 13.65 -6.94
C THR A 110 -2.23 14.87 -6.07
N SER A 111 -3.50 15.22 -5.86
CA SER A 111 -3.88 16.32 -4.95
C SER A 111 -3.79 15.94 -3.47
N ILE A 112 -3.68 14.64 -3.17
CA ILE A 112 -3.56 14.10 -1.82
C ILE A 112 -2.10 13.79 -1.49
N LEU A 113 -1.41 13.09 -2.38
CA LEU A 113 -0.03 12.62 -2.22
C LEU A 113 0.98 13.68 -2.72
N GLY A 114 2.20 13.67 -2.18
CA GLY A 114 3.32 14.49 -2.63
C GLY A 114 4.15 13.81 -3.72
N ALA A 115 5.20 14.48 -4.20
CA ALA A 115 6.10 13.94 -5.23
C ALA A 115 7.13 12.92 -4.72
N GLY A 116 7.13 12.59 -3.42
CA GLY A 116 8.04 11.65 -2.79
C GLY A 116 7.65 10.21 -3.14
N TRP A 117 8.12 9.74 -4.31
CA TRP A 117 8.02 8.35 -4.71
C TRP A 117 9.37 7.69 -4.53
N TRP A 118 9.33 6.45 -4.03
CA TRP A 118 10.50 5.60 -3.99
C TRP A 118 10.20 4.31 -4.73
N TYR A 119 11.08 3.99 -5.68
CA TYR A 119 11.16 2.71 -6.38
C TYR A 119 12.54 2.12 -6.16
N PRO A 120 12.69 1.05 -5.35
CA PRO A 120 13.95 0.34 -5.29
C PRO A 120 13.93 -0.81 -6.30
N MET A 121 13.91 -0.53 -7.60
CA MET A 121 14.26 -1.61 -8.53
C MET A 121 15.70 -2.10 -8.26
N GLU A 122 16.54 -1.27 -7.62
CA GLU A 122 17.94 -1.55 -7.31
C GLU A 122 18.18 -2.28 -5.97
N MET A 123 17.20 -2.32 -5.05
CA MET A 123 17.38 -3.03 -3.75
C MET A 123 16.64 -4.37 -3.68
N MET A 124 15.85 -4.71 -4.70
CA MET A 124 15.40 -6.06 -4.96
C MET A 124 16.56 -6.80 -5.63
N GLY A 125 17.53 -7.27 -4.83
CA GLY A 125 18.58 -8.16 -5.33
C GLY A 125 17.99 -9.42 -6.00
N PRO A 126 18.79 -10.16 -6.79
CA PRO A 126 18.34 -11.36 -7.49
C PRO A 126 17.74 -12.41 -6.56
#